data_AF-A0A6G2QI99-F1
#
_entry.id   AF-A0A6G2QI99-F1
#
_cell.length_a   1.000
_cell.length_b   1.000
_cell.length_c   1.000
_cell.angle_alpha   90.00
_cell.angle_beta   90.00
_cell.angle_gamma   90.00
#
_symmetry.space_group_name_H-M   'P 1'
#
loop_
_entity.id
_entity.type
_entity.pdbx_description
1 polymer ?
#
loop_
_entity_poly.entity_id
_entity_poly.type
_entity_poly.pdbx_seq_one_letter_code
_entity_poly.pdbx_strand_id
1 'polypeptide(L)'
;NQDGASNGLTAPNGPSQARVIRQALTNAGLTPADVDVVEGHGTGTALGDPIEAQALLATYGQGRNPERPLLLGSVKSNIGHTQMASGIAGVMKMVMAMRHGTVPRTLHVDTPSSHVDWDSGAIDLATDTVPWPETGRPRRAAVSSFGLSGTNVHTVVEQAPDNPDDAADTAPATDPGTLPAGVPLVLSARTAPALRAQAARLLDHTAARPDVALLDLAHSLATTRGTLEHRAAVLAGDRDGVLRALT
;
A
#
# COMPACT_ATOMS: atom_id res chain seq x y z
N ASN A 1 -5.76 -14.18 15.41
CA ASN A 1 -6.00 -15.04 16.59
C ASN A 1 -6.90 -14.27 17.56
N GLN A 2 -6.96 -14.65 18.84
CA GLN A 2 -7.76 -13.96 19.86
C GLN A 2 -6.89 -13.64 21.10
N ASP A 3 -7.18 -12.52 21.77
CA ASP A 3 -6.60 -12.13 23.05
C ASP A 3 -7.01 -13.08 24.18
N GLY A 4 -8.21 -13.64 24.13
CA GLY A 4 -8.71 -14.58 25.14
C GLY A 4 -8.96 -13.89 26.48
N ALA A 5 -8.67 -14.58 27.59
CA ALA A 5 -8.79 -13.97 28.93
C ALA A 5 -7.65 -12.95 29.15
N SER A 6 -8.00 -11.68 29.29
CA SER A 6 -7.10 -10.57 29.59
C SER A 6 -7.65 -9.71 30.74
N ASN A 7 -6.99 -8.60 31.08
CA ASN A 7 -7.39 -7.67 32.16
C ASN A 7 -8.69 -6.88 31.88
N GLY A 8 -9.50 -7.33 30.92
CA GLY A 8 -10.77 -6.74 30.52
C GLY A 8 -11.04 -7.05 29.06
N LEU A 9 -12.31 -7.17 28.67
CA LEU A 9 -12.69 -7.57 27.31
C LEU A 9 -12.04 -6.73 26.20
N THR A 10 -11.75 -5.46 26.49
CA THR A 10 -11.17 -4.48 25.56
C THR A 10 -9.68 -4.22 25.80
N ALA A 11 -9.07 -4.87 26.80
CA ALA A 11 -7.67 -4.70 27.11
C ALA A 11 -6.82 -5.56 26.17
N PRO A 12 -5.85 -4.97 25.44
CA PRO A 12 -5.02 -5.70 24.48
C PRO A 12 -4.11 -6.71 25.20
N ASN A 13 -3.73 -7.80 24.51
CA ASN A 13 -2.84 -8.83 25.04
C ASN A 13 -1.53 -8.94 24.23
N GLY A 14 -0.43 -8.41 24.77
CA GLY A 14 0.90 -8.42 24.12
C GLY A 14 1.38 -9.82 23.68
N PRO A 15 1.29 -10.86 24.55
CA PRO A 15 1.61 -12.22 24.14
C PRO A 15 0.77 -12.74 22.96
N SER A 16 -0.53 -12.39 22.89
CA SER A 16 -1.40 -12.72 21.76
C SER A 16 -0.97 -12.00 20.48
N GLN A 17 -0.56 -10.73 20.58
CA GLN A 17 -0.01 -9.99 19.45
C GLN A 17 1.30 -10.61 18.94
N ALA A 18 2.24 -10.94 19.83
CA ALA A 18 3.47 -11.63 19.46
C ALA A 18 3.20 -13.00 18.81
N ARG A 19 2.19 -13.74 19.28
CA ARG A 19 1.76 -15.01 18.64
C ARG A 19 1.18 -14.80 17.25
N VAL A 20 0.34 -13.80 17.01
CA VAL A 20 -0.23 -13.57 15.67
C VAL A 20 0.84 -13.14 14.68
N ILE A 21 1.82 -12.35 15.12
CA ILE A 21 2.98 -11.96 14.31
C ILE A 21 3.77 -13.21 13.89
N ARG A 22 4.17 -14.05 14.85
CA ARG A 22 4.91 -15.29 14.55
C ARG A 22 4.12 -16.22 13.64
N GLN A 23 2.80 -16.34 13.85
CA GLN A 23 1.96 -17.17 12.98
C GLN A 23 1.92 -16.65 11.54
N ALA A 24 1.81 -15.34 11.34
CA ALA A 24 1.80 -14.75 9.99
C ALA A 24 3.14 -14.96 9.29
N LEU A 25 4.27 -14.80 10.00
CA LEU A 25 5.61 -15.06 9.47
C LEU A 25 5.78 -16.55 9.09
N THR A 26 5.39 -17.48 9.97
CA THR A 26 5.41 -18.92 9.67
C THR A 26 4.55 -19.26 8.46
N ASN A 27 3.34 -18.69 8.37
CA ASN A 27 2.45 -18.92 7.23
C ASN A 27 3.04 -18.40 5.91
N ALA A 28 3.82 -17.32 5.96
CA ALA A 28 4.51 -16.75 4.81
C ALA A 28 5.86 -17.43 4.50
N GLY A 29 6.34 -18.34 5.35
CA GLY A 29 7.68 -18.92 5.22
C GLY A 29 8.81 -17.89 5.43
N LEU A 30 8.56 -16.86 6.24
CA LEU A 30 9.47 -15.74 6.46
C LEU A 30 10.00 -15.70 7.89
N THR A 31 11.16 -15.06 8.06
CA THR A 31 11.72 -14.71 9.37
C THR A 31 11.42 -13.25 9.72
N PRO A 32 11.52 -12.83 11.00
CA PRO A 32 11.33 -11.42 11.36
C PRO A 32 12.29 -10.47 10.63
N ALA A 33 13.51 -10.90 10.32
CA ALA A 33 14.50 -10.10 9.58
C ALA A 33 14.13 -9.89 8.09
N ASP A 34 13.16 -10.63 7.57
CA ASP A 34 12.66 -10.49 6.21
C ASP A 34 11.64 -9.37 6.04
N VAL A 35 11.09 -8.80 7.12
CA VAL A 35 10.15 -7.68 7.05
C VAL A 35 10.89 -6.37 7.32
N ASP A 36 10.69 -5.38 6.47
CA ASP A 36 11.39 -4.09 6.53
C ASP A 36 10.60 -3.05 7.32
N VAL A 37 9.28 -3.06 7.16
CA VAL A 37 8.38 -2.03 7.69
C VAL A 37 7.17 -2.69 8.34
N VAL A 38 6.76 -2.19 9.50
CA VAL A 38 5.46 -2.51 10.12
C VAL A 38 4.58 -1.26 10.12
N GLU A 39 3.43 -1.39 9.47
CA GLU A 39 2.27 -0.53 9.67
C GLU A 39 1.54 -1.02 10.93
N GLY A 40 1.81 -0.36 12.05
CA GLY A 40 1.26 -0.71 13.35
C GLY A 40 -0.24 -0.43 13.46
N HIS A 41 -0.88 -1.13 14.40
CA HIS A 41 -2.24 -0.81 14.82
C HIS A 41 -2.28 0.62 15.40
N GLY A 42 -1.32 1.01 16.24
CA GLY A 42 -0.91 2.38 16.52
C GLY A 42 -2.07 3.35 16.74
N THR A 43 -2.87 3.11 17.77
CA THR A 43 -4.08 3.90 18.02
C THR A 43 -3.83 5.17 18.83
N GLY A 44 -2.60 5.39 19.31
CA GLY A 44 -2.27 6.55 20.13
C GLY A 44 -2.72 6.38 21.58
N THR A 45 -2.95 5.14 22.04
CA THR A 45 -3.48 4.91 23.39
C THR A 45 -2.35 4.68 24.39
N ALA A 46 -2.49 5.29 25.58
CA ALA A 46 -1.45 5.22 26.63
C ALA A 46 -1.11 3.79 27.07
N LEU A 47 -2.07 2.86 26.99
CA LEU A 47 -1.87 1.44 27.34
C LEU A 47 -1.56 0.58 26.11
N GLY A 48 -2.27 0.78 25.00
CA GLY A 48 -2.18 -0.11 23.83
C GLY A 48 -0.87 0.04 23.06
N ASP A 49 -0.40 1.28 22.87
CA ASP A 49 0.80 1.54 22.08
C ASP A 49 2.06 0.92 22.73
N PRO A 50 2.29 1.03 24.06
CA PRO A 50 3.39 0.32 24.70
C PRO A 50 3.28 -1.21 24.59
N ILE A 51 2.08 -1.77 24.70
CA ILE A 51 1.86 -3.22 24.58
C ILE A 51 2.19 -3.70 23.15
N GLU A 52 1.77 -2.95 22.13
CA GLU A 52 2.09 -3.26 20.75
C GLU A 52 3.59 -3.14 20.47
N ALA A 53 4.22 -2.04 20.89
CA ALA A 53 5.66 -1.84 20.70
C ALA A 53 6.49 -2.96 21.35
N GLN A 54 6.13 -3.38 22.57
CA GLN A 54 6.80 -4.50 23.24
C GLN A 54 6.61 -5.83 22.49
N ALA A 55 5.41 -6.09 21.94
CA ALA A 55 5.17 -7.29 21.15
C ALA A 55 5.99 -7.29 19.85
N LEU A 56 6.16 -6.13 19.21
CA LEU A 56 7.02 -5.94 18.03
C LEU A 56 8.50 -6.09 18.40
N LEU A 57 8.98 -5.48 19.50
CA LEU A 57 10.35 -5.61 19.99
C LEU A 57 10.70 -7.07 20.30
N ALA A 58 9.78 -7.82 20.93
CA ALA A 58 9.95 -9.24 21.25
C ALA A 58 9.83 -10.19 20.04
N THR A 59 9.54 -9.65 18.85
CA THR A 59 9.42 -10.43 17.60
C THR A 59 10.38 -9.90 16.53
N TYR A 60 10.07 -8.75 15.93
CA TYR A 60 10.87 -8.11 14.89
C TYR A 60 12.16 -7.45 15.39
N GLY A 61 12.18 -6.98 16.63
CA GLY A 61 13.33 -6.28 17.20
C GLY A 61 14.51 -7.20 17.59
N GLN A 62 14.28 -8.50 17.70
CA GLN A 62 15.29 -9.47 18.16
C GLN A 62 16.13 -10.03 17.02
N GLY A 63 17.43 -10.22 17.25
CA GLY A 63 18.35 -10.87 16.31
C GLY A 63 18.52 -10.12 14.97
N ARG A 64 18.20 -8.83 14.96
CA ARG A 64 18.22 -7.96 13.79
C ARG A 64 19.50 -7.11 13.79
N ASN A 65 20.04 -6.84 12.61
CA ASN A 65 21.17 -5.90 12.47
C ASN A 65 20.73 -4.50 12.93
N PRO A 66 21.37 -3.88 13.94
CA PRO A 66 21.04 -2.53 14.40
C PRO A 66 21.15 -1.46 13.32
N GLU A 67 22.01 -1.65 12.30
CA GLU A 67 22.13 -0.73 11.16
C GLU A 67 20.96 -0.86 10.16
N ARG A 68 20.13 -1.89 10.32
CA ARG A 68 18.94 -2.14 9.50
C ARG A 68 17.75 -2.44 10.40
N PRO A 69 17.30 -1.49 11.23
CA PRO A 69 16.18 -1.69 12.15
C PRO A 69 14.88 -1.94 11.37
N LEU A 70 13.86 -2.42 12.09
CA LEU A 70 12.50 -2.44 11.56
C LEU A 70 11.95 -1.02 11.60
N LEU A 71 11.39 -0.52 10.50
CA LEU A 71 10.70 0.77 10.50
C LEU A 71 9.26 0.60 10.97
N LEU A 72 8.81 1.42 11.92
CA LEU A 72 7.48 1.39 12.51
C LEU A 72 6.73 2.71 12.30
N GLY A 73 5.48 2.65 11.83
CA GLY A 73 4.60 3.81 11.76
C GLY A 73 3.12 3.44 11.70
N SER A 74 2.23 4.43 11.68
CA SER A 74 0.79 4.19 11.50
C SER A 74 0.10 5.28 10.68
N VAL A 75 -0.71 4.88 9.70
CA VAL A 75 -1.58 5.75 8.88
C VAL A 75 -2.60 6.51 9.72
N LYS A 76 -2.93 6.00 10.93
CA LYS A 76 -3.89 6.64 11.84
C LYS A 76 -3.42 8.01 12.30
N SER A 77 -2.12 8.26 12.29
CA SER A 77 -1.57 9.58 12.56
C SER A 77 -1.94 10.62 11.48
N ASN A 78 -2.32 10.19 10.26
CA ASN A 78 -2.72 11.07 9.16
C ASN A 78 -4.24 11.23 9.04
N ILE A 79 -4.98 10.13 9.20
CA ILE A 79 -6.43 10.06 8.87
C ILE A 79 -7.32 9.64 10.04
N GLY A 80 -6.75 9.51 11.24
CA GLY A 80 -7.44 9.02 12.42
C GLY A 80 -7.75 7.52 12.37
N HIS A 81 -8.47 7.03 13.38
CA HIS A 81 -8.84 5.63 13.46
C HIS A 81 -10.14 5.35 12.67
N THR A 82 -10.00 4.87 11.43
CA THR A 82 -11.14 4.57 10.51
C THR A 82 -11.90 3.28 10.84
N GLN A 83 -11.85 2.84 12.09
CA GLN A 83 -12.50 1.63 12.61
C GLN A 83 -12.35 0.42 11.67
N MET A 84 -13.45 -0.07 11.10
CA MET A 84 -13.50 -1.25 10.24
C MET A 84 -12.67 -1.12 8.96
N ALA A 85 -12.37 0.10 8.52
CA ALA A 85 -11.51 0.36 7.36
C ALA A 85 -10.02 0.48 7.71
N SER A 86 -9.63 0.34 8.98
CA SER A 86 -8.24 0.60 9.40
C SER A 86 -7.24 -0.38 8.78
N GLY A 87 -7.60 -1.66 8.69
CA GLY A 87 -6.72 -2.68 8.10
C GLY A 87 -6.45 -2.41 6.62
N ILE A 88 -7.50 -2.13 5.83
CA ILE A 88 -7.34 -1.86 4.40
C ILE A 88 -6.61 -0.53 4.14
N ALA A 89 -6.82 0.49 4.97
CA ALA A 89 -6.07 1.75 4.87
C ALA A 89 -4.55 1.52 5.06
N GLY A 90 -4.17 0.68 6.03
CA GLY A 90 -2.77 0.30 6.25
C GLY A 90 -2.18 -0.47 5.07
N VAL A 91 -2.92 -1.44 4.52
CA VAL A 91 -2.51 -2.18 3.31
C VAL A 91 -2.32 -1.24 2.12
N MET A 92 -3.28 -0.33 1.87
CA MET A 92 -3.18 0.66 0.79
C MET A 92 -1.95 1.55 0.97
N LYS A 93 -1.68 2.05 2.18
CA LYS A 93 -0.47 2.84 2.48
C LYS A 93 0.79 2.05 2.15
N MET A 94 0.90 0.79 2.59
CA MET A 94 2.10 -0.02 2.34
C MET A 94 2.29 -0.38 0.87
N VAL A 95 1.22 -0.69 0.14
CA VAL A 95 1.30 -0.93 -1.32
C VAL A 95 1.78 0.32 -2.05
N MET A 96 1.26 1.50 -1.70
CA MET A 96 1.72 2.75 -2.29
C MET A 96 3.17 3.06 -1.90
N ALA A 97 3.54 2.86 -0.64
CA ALA A 97 4.92 3.01 -0.16
C ALA A 97 5.91 2.12 -0.93
N MET A 98 5.57 0.85 -1.19
CA MET A 98 6.37 -0.06 -2.01
C MET A 98 6.47 0.41 -3.47
N ARG A 99 5.37 0.86 -4.07
CA ARG A 99 5.36 1.41 -5.44
C ARG A 99 6.25 2.64 -5.59
N HIS A 100 6.26 3.50 -4.58
CA HIS A 100 7.09 4.70 -4.57
C HIS A 100 8.51 4.47 -4.04
N GLY A 101 8.81 3.29 -3.49
CA GLY A 101 10.12 2.99 -2.90
C GLY A 101 10.46 3.86 -1.69
N THR A 102 9.46 4.32 -0.94
CA THR A 102 9.63 5.23 0.20
C THR A 102 8.74 4.81 1.36
N VAL A 103 9.24 4.92 2.59
CA VAL A 103 8.46 4.75 3.83
C VAL A 103 8.00 6.13 4.30
N PRO A 104 6.69 6.46 4.22
CA PRO A 104 6.19 7.77 4.63
C PRO A 104 6.26 7.94 6.15
N ARG A 105 6.56 9.16 6.61
CA ARG A 105 6.59 9.46 8.05
C ARG A 105 5.27 9.18 8.77
N THR A 106 5.36 8.73 10.02
CA THR A 106 4.28 8.77 10.99
C THR A 106 4.24 10.14 11.67
N LEU A 107 3.06 10.71 11.86
CA LEU A 107 2.90 12.06 12.43
C LEU A 107 2.75 12.01 13.95
N HIS A 108 2.91 13.19 14.57
CA HIS A 108 2.66 13.43 16.01
C HIS A 108 3.57 12.65 16.96
N VAL A 109 4.79 12.33 16.52
CA VAL A 109 5.84 11.74 17.36
C VAL A 109 6.89 12.81 17.64
N ASP A 110 6.70 13.56 18.74
CA ASP A 110 7.72 14.51 19.23
C ASP A 110 8.74 13.78 20.09
N THR A 111 8.26 12.96 21.03
CA THR A 111 9.09 12.10 21.89
C THR A 111 8.49 10.69 21.90
N PRO A 112 9.26 9.63 21.63
CA PRO A 112 8.79 8.26 21.76
C PRO A 112 8.27 7.97 23.18
N SER A 113 7.31 7.05 23.32
CA SER A 113 6.75 6.70 24.63
C SER A 113 7.82 6.20 25.59
N SER A 114 7.86 6.77 26.80
CA SER A 114 8.76 6.34 27.90
C SER A 114 8.36 5.02 28.56
N HIS A 115 7.20 4.46 28.18
CA HIS A 115 6.73 3.14 28.65
C HIS A 115 7.23 1.98 27.76
N VAL A 116 8.12 2.28 26.82
CA VAL A 116 8.74 1.33 25.90
C VAL A 116 10.24 1.46 26.03
N ASP A 117 10.90 0.32 26.26
CA ASP A 117 12.36 0.22 26.20
C ASP A 117 12.80 0.04 24.75
N TRP A 118 12.95 1.15 24.03
CA TRP A 118 13.31 1.15 22.60
C TRP A 118 14.70 0.57 22.34
N ASP A 119 15.59 0.56 23.33
CA ASP A 119 16.94 0.02 23.21
C ASP A 119 16.97 -1.52 23.33
N SER A 120 15.84 -2.16 23.70
CA SER A 120 15.73 -3.62 23.84
C SER A 120 15.69 -4.40 22.52
N GLY A 121 15.66 -3.71 21.37
CA GLY A 121 15.66 -4.31 20.04
C GLY A 121 15.78 -3.28 18.93
N ALA A 122 16.07 -3.73 17.70
CA ALA A 122 16.30 -2.83 16.58
C ALA A 122 14.99 -2.44 15.87
N ILE A 123 14.27 -1.45 16.43
CA ILE A 123 13.06 -0.85 15.83
C ILE A 123 13.18 0.68 15.87
N ASP A 124 12.99 1.31 14.71
CA ASP A 124 12.96 2.76 14.57
C ASP A 124 11.56 3.24 14.22
N LEU A 125 11.09 4.29 14.91
CA LEU A 125 9.89 5.01 14.51
C LEU A 125 10.20 5.80 13.24
N ALA A 126 9.38 5.66 12.21
CA ALA A 126 9.53 6.38 10.95
C ALA A 126 9.07 7.84 11.12
N THR A 127 9.81 8.67 11.87
CA THR A 127 9.49 10.09 12.13
C THR A 127 9.72 10.98 10.92
N ASP A 128 10.52 10.51 9.97
CA ASP A 128 10.79 11.15 8.68
C ASP A 128 10.42 10.24 7.51
N THR A 129 10.19 10.85 6.35
CA THR A 129 10.00 10.07 5.12
C THR A 129 11.37 9.64 4.63
N VAL A 130 11.59 8.33 4.56
CA VAL A 130 12.88 7.74 4.19
C VAL A 130 12.74 6.86 2.95
N PRO A 131 13.81 6.68 2.14
CA PRO A 131 13.84 5.64 1.13
C PRO A 131 13.56 4.27 1.74
N TRP A 132 12.85 3.40 1.01
CA TRP A 132 12.68 2.02 1.43
C TRP A 132 14.04 1.31 1.38
N PRO A 133 14.48 0.59 2.43
CA PRO A 133 15.77 -0.08 2.45
C PRO A 133 15.99 -0.99 1.23
N GLU A 134 17.14 -0.83 0.56
CA GLU A 134 17.55 -1.73 -0.52
C GLU A 134 18.26 -2.94 0.08
N THR A 135 17.70 -4.13 -0.14
CA THR A 135 18.12 -5.35 0.55
C THR A 135 18.50 -6.48 -0.40
N GLY A 136 18.34 -6.27 -1.71
CA GLY A 136 18.47 -7.31 -2.74
C GLY A 136 17.34 -8.34 -2.75
N ARG A 137 16.36 -8.25 -1.83
CA ARG A 137 15.13 -9.04 -1.82
C ARG A 137 13.91 -8.14 -2.06
N PRO A 138 12.74 -8.70 -2.44
CA PRO A 138 11.51 -7.92 -2.53
C PRO A 138 11.23 -7.15 -1.24
N ARG A 139 10.73 -5.92 -1.38
CA ARG A 139 10.29 -5.11 -0.25
C ARG A 139 9.16 -5.82 0.48
N ARG A 140 9.22 -5.89 1.81
CA ARG A 140 8.22 -6.58 2.63
C ARG A 140 7.74 -5.70 3.77
N ALA A 141 6.42 -5.57 3.87
CA ALA A 141 5.76 -4.90 4.98
C ALA A 141 4.90 -5.87 5.76
N ALA A 142 4.62 -5.56 7.01
CA ALA A 142 3.49 -6.15 7.71
C ALA A 142 2.50 -5.10 8.21
N VAL A 143 1.22 -5.46 8.30
CA VAL A 143 0.13 -4.62 8.75
C VAL A 143 -0.54 -5.27 9.94
N SER A 144 -0.57 -4.56 11.07
CA SER A 144 -1.25 -4.97 12.30
C SER A 144 -2.62 -4.31 12.43
N SER A 145 -3.65 -5.10 12.77
CA SER A 145 -4.97 -4.58 13.12
C SER A 145 -5.58 -5.41 14.25
N PHE A 146 -5.81 -4.76 15.39
CA PHE A 146 -6.31 -5.39 16.61
C PHE A 146 -7.72 -4.89 16.90
N GLY A 147 -8.68 -5.81 16.90
CA GLY A 147 -10.08 -5.46 17.16
C GLY A 147 -10.34 -5.26 18.64
N LEU A 148 -11.23 -4.33 18.97
CA LEU A 148 -11.64 -4.03 20.35
C LEU A 148 -12.15 -5.27 21.11
N SER A 149 -12.70 -6.27 20.41
CA SER A 149 -13.16 -7.54 20.98
C SER A 149 -12.06 -8.57 21.22
N GLY A 150 -10.78 -8.20 20.99
CA GLY A 150 -9.61 -9.07 21.14
C GLY A 150 -9.26 -9.89 19.90
N THR A 151 -9.94 -9.70 18.76
CA THR A 151 -9.58 -10.42 17.52
C THR A 151 -8.43 -9.71 16.81
N ASN A 152 -7.28 -10.38 16.72
CA ASN A 152 -6.07 -9.80 16.15
C ASN A 152 -5.76 -10.36 14.76
N VAL A 153 -5.33 -9.48 13.87
CA VAL A 153 -4.87 -9.81 12.53
C VAL A 153 -3.50 -9.18 12.30
N HIS A 154 -2.62 -9.94 11.65
CA HIS A 154 -1.34 -9.47 11.17
C HIS A 154 -1.14 -10.03 9.75
N THR A 155 -0.88 -9.17 8.79
CA THR A 155 -0.79 -9.52 7.36
C THR A 155 0.55 -9.07 6.82
N VAL A 156 1.28 -9.96 6.16
CA VAL A 156 2.51 -9.62 5.43
C VAL A 156 2.17 -9.33 3.97
N VAL A 157 2.74 -8.26 3.41
CA VAL A 157 2.60 -7.84 2.02
C VAL A 157 4.00 -7.78 1.41
N GLU A 158 4.16 -8.35 0.22
CA GLU A 158 5.42 -8.37 -0.53
C GLU A 158 5.26 -7.58 -1.83
N GLN A 159 6.33 -6.88 -2.22
CA GLN A 159 6.45 -6.25 -3.53
C GLN A 159 6.28 -7.30 -4.64
N ALA A 160 5.47 -6.97 -5.65
CA ALA A 160 5.35 -7.81 -6.84
C ALA A 160 6.70 -7.88 -7.60
N PRO A 161 7.02 -9.01 -8.26
CA PRO A 161 8.19 -9.09 -9.13
C PRO A 161 8.21 -7.94 -10.14
N ASP A 162 9.41 -7.40 -10.44
CA ASP A 162 9.56 -6.24 -11.33
C ASP A 162 9.07 -6.52 -12.77
N ASN A 163 9.02 -7.80 -13.18
CA ASN A 163 8.46 -8.23 -14.45
C ASN A 163 7.71 -9.58 -14.29
N PRO A 164 6.38 -9.63 -14.50
CA PRO A 164 5.68 -10.91 -14.69
C PRO A 164 6.08 -11.60 -16.02
N ASP A 165 6.61 -10.83 -16.98
CA ASP A 165 6.73 -11.18 -18.40
C ASP A 165 8.16 -11.04 -18.98
N ASP A 166 9.21 -11.48 -18.27
CA ASP A 166 10.53 -11.71 -18.90
C ASP A 166 10.50 -12.82 -20.00
N ALA A 167 9.33 -13.29 -20.40
CA ALA A 167 9.09 -14.16 -21.56
C ALA A 167 8.53 -13.43 -22.81
N ALA A 168 8.18 -12.15 -22.72
CA ALA A 168 7.69 -11.36 -23.86
C ALA A 168 8.78 -10.42 -24.40
N ASP A 169 9.88 -11.03 -24.82
CA ASP A 169 10.95 -10.33 -25.52
C ASP A 169 10.46 -9.88 -26.92
N THR A 170 10.78 -8.63 -27.29
CA THR A 170 10.75 -8.05 -28.67
C THR A 170 9.43 -7.54 -29.29
N ALA A 171 8.67 -6.67 -28.63
CA ALA A 171 7.88 -5.68 -29.38
C ALA A 171 8.66 -4.36 -29.50
N PRO A 172 8.83 -3.77 -30.70
CA PRO A 172 9.48 -2.46 -30.83
C PRO A 172 8.71 -1.43 -30.00
N ALA A 173 9.42 -0.64 -29.20
CA ALA A 173 8.85 0.45 -28.42
C ALA A 173 8.11 1.40 -29.37
N THR A 174 6.78 1.34 -29.36
CA THR A 174 5.95 2.33 -30.04
C THR A 174 6.07 3.65 -29.29
N ASP A 175 6.11 4.77 -30.02
CA ASP A 175 6.11 6.09 -29.40
C ASP A 175 4.86 6.21 -28.49
N PRO A 176 5.02 6.40 -27.16
CA PRO A 176 3.92 6.47 -26.22
C PRO A 176 2.88 7.55 -26.55
N GLY A 177 3.28 8.56 -27.33
CA GLY A 177 2.44 9.66 -27.78
C GLY A 177 1.64 9.37 -29.04
N THR A 178 1.89 8.25 -29.72
CA THR A 178 1.25 7.91 -30.99
C THR A 178 0.27 6.74 -30.84
N LEU A 179 -0.77 6.77 -31.66
CA LEU A 179 -1.76 5.71 -31.75
C LEU A 179 -1.75 5.16 -33.18
N PRO A 180 -1.72 3.83 -33.38
CA PRO A 180 -1.89 3.26 -34.72
C PRO A 180 -3.18 3.76 -35.37
N ALA A 181 -3.13 4.03 -36.66
CA ALA A 181 -4.28 4.55 -37.40
C ALA A 181 -5.50 3.63 -37.24
N GLY A 182 -6.65 4.23 -36.89
CA GLY A 182 -7.92 3.50 -36.75
C GLY A 182 -8.16 2.86 -35.38
N VAL A 183 -7.23 2.96 -34.43
CA VAL A 183 -7.47 2.52 -33.04
C VAL A 183 -8.31 3.58 -32.31
N PRO A 184 -9.47 3.24 -31.72
CA PRO A 184 -10.27 4.21 -30.96
C PRO A 184 -9.97 4.15 -29.46
N LEU A 185 -10.01 5.30 -28.80
CA LEU A 185 -10.20 5.35 -27.35
C LEU A 185 -11.70 5.30 -27.06
N VAL A 186 -12.16 4.16 -26.55
CA VAL A 186 -13.58 3.91 -26.30
C VAL A 186 -13.99 4.26 -24.88
N LEU A 187 -15.14 4.91 -24.73
CA LEU A 187 -15.73 5.30 -23.46
C LEU A 187 -17.17 4.82 -23.39
N SER A 188 -17.60 4.39 -22.21
CA SER A 188 -19.02 4.15 -21.97
C SER A 188 -19.44 4.48 -20.54
N ALA A 189 -20.73 4.82 -20.37
CA ALA A 189 -21.34 5.08 -19.08
C ALA A 189 -22.85 4.76 -19.07
N ARG A 190 -23.42 4.63 -17.86
CA ARG A 190 -24.87 4.39 -17.68
C ARG A 190 -25.74 5.60 -18.04
N THR A 191 -25.17 6.80 -18.07
CA THR A 191 -25.89 8.04 -18.36
C THR A 191 -25.01 8.99 -19.19
N ALA A 192 -25.63 9.88 -19.97
CA ALA A 192 -24.89 10.88 -20.74
C ALA A 192 -24.01 11.82 -19.86
N PRO A 193 -24.46 12.31 -18.68
CA PRO A 193 -23.57 13.06 -17.78
C PRO A 193 -22.38 12.24 -17.27
N ALA A 194 -22.58 10.95 -16.97
CA ALA A 194 -21.49 10.09 -16.54
C ALA A 194 -20.49 9.80 -17.66
N LEU A 195 -20.93 9.76 -18.92
CA LEU A 195 -20.03 9.64 -20.08
C LEU A 195 -19.14 10.88 -20.22
N ARG A 196 -19.71 12.08 -20.06
CA ARG A 196 -18.91 13.33 -20.03
C ARG A 196 -17.91 13.35 -18.87
N ALA A 197 -18.31 12.87 -17.69
CA ALA A 197 -17.40 12.76 -16.56
C ALA A 197 -16.29 11.71 -16.78
N GLN A 198 -16.55 10.64 -17.53
CA GLN A 198 -15.50 9.69 -17.95
C GLN A 198 -14.52 10.34 -18.93
N ALA A 199 -15.02 11.11 -19.91
CA ALA A 199 -14.17 11.84 -20.86
C ALA A 199 -13.26 12.85 -20.13
N ALA A 200 -13.80 13.62 -19.18
CA ALA A 200 -13.01 14.55 -18.37
C ALA A 200 -11.93 13.83 -17.54
N ARG A 201 -12.24 12.69 -16.90
CA ARG A 201 -11.22 11.90 -16.18
C ARG A 201 -10.15 11.33 -17.11
N LEU A 202 -10.52 10.92 -18.32
CA LEU A 202 -9.57 10.43 -19.32
C LEU A 202 -8.66 11.57 -19.79
N LEU A 203 -9.20 12.78 -19.98
CA LEU A 203 -8.44 13.98 -20.31
C LEU A 203 -7.40 14.27 -19.22
N ASP A 204 -7.82 14.36 -17.96
CA ASP A 204 -6.94 14.63 -16.81
C ASP A 204 -5.85 13.57 -16.69
N HIS A 205 -6.22 12.29 -16.83
CA HIS A 205 -5.27 11.18 -16.75
C HIS A 205 -4.23 11.24 -17.87
N THR A 206 -4.67 11.48 -19.11
CA THR A 206 -3.79 11.51 -20.30
C THR A 206 -2.85 12.72 -20.26
N ALA A 207 -3.30 13.85 -19.72
CA ALA A 207 -2.50 15.05 -19.52
C ALA A 207 -1.46 14.88 -18.40
N ALA A 208 -1.84 14.27 -17.27
CA ALA A 208 -0.96 14.08 -16.12
C ALA A 208 0.08 12.95 -16.33
N ARG A 209 -0.14 12.05 -17.30
CA ARG A 209 0.68 10.86 -17.54
C ARG A 209 1.12 10.76 -19.01
N PRO A 210 2.06 11.61 -19.46
CA PRO A 210 2.61 11.55 -20.81
C PRO A 210 3.40 10.25 -21.08
N ASP A 211 3.84 9.58 -20.01
CA ASP A 211 4.57 8.31 -20.02
C ASP A 211 3.72 7.08 -20.37
N VAL A 212 2.40 7.15 -20.16
CA VAL A 212 1.50 6.02 -20.45
C VAL A 212 1.28 5.91 -21.95
N ALA A 213 1.66 4.80 -22.58
CA ALA A 213 1.45 4.60 -24.01
C ALA A 213 -0.04 4.65 -24.38
N LEU A 214 -0.39 5.45 -25.39
CA LEU A 214 -1.78 5.59 -25.81
C LEU A 214 -2.40 4.26 -26.30
N LEU A 215 -1.58 3.35 -26.86
CA LEU A 215 -2.03 2.02 -27.26
C LEU A 215 -2.49 1.18 -26.06
N ASP A 216 -1.72 1.19 -24.97
CA ASP A 216 -2.09 0.47 -23.73
C ASP A 216 -3.35 1.08 -23.09
N LEU A 217 -3.48 2.41 -23.18
CA LEU A 217 -4.67 3.12 -22.73
C LEU A 217 -5.90 2.69 -23.55
N ALA A 218 -5.80 2.69 -24.89
CA ALA A 218 -6.87 2.25 -25.78
C ALA A 218 -7.24 0.79 -25.55
N HIS A 219 -6.24 -0.10 -25.44
CA HIS A 219 -6.44 -1.51 -25.12
C HIS A 219 -7.18 -1.67 -23.79
N SER A 220 -6.70 -1.02 -22.73
CA SER A 220 -7.32 -1.08 -21.40
C SER A 220 -8.77 -0.61 -21.41
N LEU A 221 -9.05 0.50 -22.11
CA LEU A 221 -10.40 1.03 -22.27
C LEU A 221 -11.31 0.04 -23.00
N ALA A 222 -10.80 -0.66 -24.01
CA ALA A 222 -11.57 -1.60 -24.83
C ALA A 222 -11.81 -2.96 -24.15
N THR A 223 -10.85 -3.46 -23.37
CA THR A 223 -10.87 -4.85 -22.88
C THR A 223 -11.21 -5.00 -21.40
N THR A 224 -11.03 -3.95 -20.59
CA THR A 224 -11.18 -4.04 -19.12
C THR A 224 -12.31 -3.20 -18.55
N ARG A 225 -13.00 -2.41 -19.37
CA ARG A 225 -14.13 -1.57 -18.95
C ARG A 225 -15.46 -2.20 -19.36
N GLY A 226 -16.48 -2.04 -18.51
CA GLY A 226 -17.84 -2.47 -18.85
C GLY A 226 -18.37 -1.70 -20.07
N THR A 227 -19.14 -2.38 -20.93
CA THR A 227 -19.76 -1.81 -22.12
C THR A 227 -21.19 -1.35 -21.83
N LEU A 228 -21.38 -0.06 -21.60
CA LEU A 228 -22.64 0.53 -21.13
C LEU A 228 -23.41 1.25 -22.25
N GLU A 229 -24.60 1.78 -21.96
CA GLU A 229 -25.58 2.24 -22.97
C GLU A 229 -25.16 3.53 -23.68
N HIS A 230 -24.57 4.49 -22.95
CA HIS A 230 -24.04 5.72 -23.55
C HIS A 230 -22.58 5.51 -23.90
N ARG A 231 -22.23 5.67 -25.19
CA ARG A 231 -20.90 5.37 -25.72
C ARG A 231 -20.34 6.54 -26.50
N ALA A 232 -19.03 6.70 -26.45
CA ALA A 232 -18.28 7.59 -27.31
C ALA A 232 -16.98 6.90 -27.72
N ALA A 233 -16.44 7.30 -28.86
CA ALA A 233 -15.13 6.87 -29.34
C ALA A 233 -14.36 8.10 -29.82
N VAL A 234 -13.10 8.21 -29.39
CA VAL A 234 -12.17 9.24 -29.88
C VAL A 234 -11.20 8.58 -30.84
N LEU A 235 -11.11 9.15 -32.05
CA LEU A 235 -10.11 8.78 -33.05
C LEU A 235 -9.10 9.93 -33.16
N ALA A 236 -7.86 9.67 -32.76
CA ALA A 236 -6.75 10.60 -32.86
C ALA A 236 -5.47 9.80 -33.12
N GLY A 237 -4.56 10.37 -33.91
CA GLY A 237 -3.26 9.74 -34.21
C GLY A 237 -2.19 10.00 -33.15
N ASP A 238 -2.39 11.02 -32.33
CA ASP A 238 -1.44 11.47 -31.32
C ASP A 238 -2.13 11.98 -30.05
N ARG A 239 -1.32 12.17 -29.01
CA ARG A 239 -1.78 12.62 -27.68
C ARG A 239 -2.48 13.97 -27.74
N ASP A 240 -1.92 14.93 -28.46
CA ASP A 240 -2.53 16.26 -28.58
C ASP A 240 -3.90 16.19 -29.26
N GLY A 241 -4.06 15.32 -30.24
CA GLY A 241 -5.34 15.00 -30.86
C GLY A 241 -6.33 14.40 -29.87
N VAL A 242 -5.88 13.47 -29.01
CA VAL A 242 -6.70 12.91 -27.94
C VAL A 242 -7.15 14.00 -26.96
N LEU A 243 -6.23 14.85 -26.48
CA LEU A 243 -6.55 15.92 -25.53
C LEU A 243 -7.56 16.91 -26.12
N ARG A 244 -7.39 17.33 -27.38
CA ARG A 244 -8.35 18.20 -28.07
C ARG A 244 -9.72 17.55 -28.25
N ALA A 245 -9.77 16.26 -28.56
CA ALA A 245 -11.03 15.55 -28.82
C ALA A 245 -11.82 15.21 -27.55
N LEU A 246 -11.18 15.25 -26.36
CA LEU A 246 -11.81 15.01 -25.07
C LEU A 246 -12.31 16.29 -24.37
N THR A 247 -11.95 17.47 -24.90
CA THR A 247 -12.42 18.79 -24.41
C THR A 247 -13.81 19.10 -24.95
#